data_AF-A0A1G6U4D0-F1
#
_entry.id   AF-A0A1G6U4D0-F1
#
_cell.length_a   1.000
_cell.length_b   1.000
_cell.length_c   1.000
_cell.angle_alpha   90.00
_cell.angle_beta   90.00
_cell.angle_gamma   90.00
#
_symmetry.space_group_name_H-M   'P 1'
#
loop_
_entity.id
_entity.type
_entity.pdbx_description
1 polymer ?
#
loop_
_entity_poly.entity_id
_entity_poly.type
_entity_poly.pdbx_seq_one_letter_code
_entity_poly.pdbx_strand_id
1 'polypeptide(L)'
;MGAFDLLNIASSGLGMHQTWLDALGRNIANANTIRSTDETAFQAQMVVAESDPNGGVDVAGVAVTDPEGTLVYNPEHPLADAEGYVRAPAMDMSKQMTELVMAQRGFQASAQVTKYAQDTYSSAIQIGAR
;
A
#
# COMPACT_ATOMS: atom_id res chain seq x y z
N MET A 1 29.17 -4.40 -3.56
CA MET A 1 28.07 -3.45 -3.27
C MET A 1 28.68 -2.08 -3.05
N GLY A 2 28.45 -1.16 -3.97
CA GLY A 2 28.86 0.24 -3.85
C GLY A 2 27.85 1.06 -3.05
N ALA A 3 28.22 2.27 -2.64
CA ALA A 3 27.32 3.19 -1.95
C ALA A 3 26.06 3.55 -2.77
N PHE A 4 26.16 3.50 -4.11
CA PHE A 4 25.04 3.72 -5.01
C PHE A 4 24.01 2.59 -4.99
N ASP A 5 24.44 1.35 -4.76
CA ASP A 5 23.52 0.21 -4.66
C ASP A 5 22.63 0.38 -3.41
N LEU A 6 23.21 0.79 -2.28
CA LEU A 6 22.47 1.06 -1.04
C LEU A 6 21.45 2.19 -1.20
N LEU A 7 21.80 3.26 -1.93
CA LEU A 7 20.87 4.36 -2.23
C LEU A 7 19.72 3.89 -3.14
N ASN A 8 20.02 3.11 -4.17
CA ASN A 8 19.03 2.58 -5.09
C ASN A 8 18.02 1.68 -4.35
N ILE A 9 18.51 0.73 -3.55
CA ILE A 9 17.68 -0.17 -2.74
C ILE A 9 16.80 0.60 -1.75
N ALA A 10 17.36 1.61 -1.07
CA ALA A 10 16.61 2.40 -0.11
C ALA A 10 15.54 3.25 -0.79
N SER A 11 15.85 3.83 -1.95
CA SER A 11 14.91 4.63 -2.76
C SER A 11 13.78 3.78 -3.34
N SER A 12 14.07 2.58 -3.82
CA SER A 12 13.09 1.66 -4.36
C SER A 12 12.14 1.15 -3.26
N GLY A 13 12.68 0.83 -2.07
CA GLY A 13 11.89 0.48 -0.90
C GLY A 13 10.97 1.62 -0.42
N LEU A 14 11.48 2.85 -0.44
CA LEU A 14 10.67 4.05 -0.14
C LEU A 14 9.48 4.18 -1.09
N GLY A 15 9.72 4.09 -2.41
CA GLY A 15 8.68 4.21 -3.43
C GLY A 15 7.63 3.09 -3.34
N MET A 16 8.07 1.86 -3.10
CA MET A 16 7.17 0.71 -2.88
C MET A 16 6.28 0.93 -1.65
N HIS A 17 6.87 1.30 -0.50
CA HIS A 17 6.09 1.53 0.72
C HIS A 17 5.15 2.72 0.59
N GLN A 18 5.54 3.77 -0.13
CA GLN A 18 4.63 4.89 -0.43
C GLN A 18 3.43 4.43 -1.24
N THR A 19 3.65 3.66 -2.30
CA THR A 19 2.56 3.10 -3.12
C THR A 19 1.63 2.20 -2.29
N TRP A 20 2.21 1.42 -1.37
CA TRP A 20 1.43 0.59 -0.45
C TRP A 20 0.59 1.42 0.52
N LEU A 21 1.14 2.50 1.09
CA LEU A 21 0.40 3.44 1.93
C LEU A 21 -0.77 4.09 1.17
N ASP A 22 -0.54 4.51 -0.07
CA ASP A 22 -1.57 5.13 -0.92
C ASP A 22 -2.72 4.14 -1.21
N ALA A 23 -2.40 2.89 -1.54
CA ALA A 23 -3.40 1.84 -1.76
C ALA A 23 -4.21 1.55 -0.49
N LEU A 24 -3.55 1.43 0.66
CA LEU A 24 -4.22 1.21 1.95
C LEU A 24 -5.09 2.39 2.35
N GLY A 25 -4.63 3.62 2.11
CA GLY A 25 -5.41 4.83 2.35
C GLY A 25 -6.71 4.83 1.54
N ARG A 26 -6.66 4.43 0.27
CA ARG A 26 -7.85 4.27 -0.57
C ARG A 26 -8.79 3.18 -0.03
N ASN A 27 -8.25 2.05 0.39
CA ASN A 27 -9.04 0.94 0.92
C ASN A 27 -9.77 1.34 2.20
N ILE A 28 -9.06 1.93 3.17
CA ILE A 28 -9.62 2.37 4.45
C ILE A 28 -10.68 3.45 4.24
N ALA A 29 -10.43 4.42 3.36
CA ALA A 29 -11.39 5.48 3.06
C ALA A 29 -12.69 4.96 2.45
N ASN A 30 -12.62 3.86 1.68
CA ASN A 30 -13.78 3.27 1.01
C ASN A 30 -14.31 2.00 1.68
N ALA A 31 -13.82 1.64 2.87
CA ALA A 31 -14.21 0.41 3.54
C ALA A 31 -15.70 0.36 3.91
N ASN A 32 -16.32 1.52 4.13
CA ASN A 32 -17.75 1.66 4.43
C ASN A 32 -18.57 2.11 3.20
N THR A 33 -18.00 2.06 1.99
CA THR A 33 -18.71 2.44 0.78
C THR A 33 -19.72 1.36 0.41
N ILE A 34 -20.96 1.57 0.85
CA ILE A 34 -22.09 0.71 0.53
C ILE A 34 -22.63 1.05 -0.86
N ARG A 35 -22.92 0.01 -1.65
CA ARG A 35 -23.47 0.09 -3.00
C ARG A 35 -24.77 -0.71 -3.08
N SER A 36 -25.62 -0.36 -4.05
CA SER A 36 -26.76 -1.19 -4.44
C SER A 36 -26.27 -2.56 -4.93
N THR A 37 -27.09 -3.60 -4.80
CA THR A 37 -26.72 -4.95 -5.23
C THR A 37 -26.56 -5.10 -6.75
N ASP A 38 -27.16 -4.18 -7.52
CA ASP A 38 -26.98 -4.08 -8.98
C ASP A 38 -25.64 -3.45 -9.40
N GLU A 39 -24.91 -2.82 -8.47
CA GLU A 39 -23.63 -2.16 -8.74
C GLU A 39 -22.44 -3.05 -8.33
N THR A 40 -21.26 -2.75 -8.88
CA THR A 40 -20.02 -3.35 -8.41
C THR A 40 -19.61 -2.75 -7.07
N ALA A 41 -19.16 -3.58 -6.14
CA ALA A 41 -18.58 -3.14 -4.89
C ALA A 41 -17.28 -2.36 -5.13
N PHE A 42 -16.87 -1.56 -4.15
CA PHE A 42 -15.51 -1.03 -4.16
C PHE A 42 -14.51 -2.20 -4.08
N GLN A 43 -13.53 -2.20 -4.99
CA GLN A 43 -12.49 -3.21 -5.03
C GLN A 43 -11.23 -2.68 -4.31
N ALA A 44 -10.86 -3.35 -3.22
CA ALA A 44 -9.65 -3.00 -2.48
C ALA A 44 -8.41 -3.29 -3.32
N GLN A 45 -7.44 -2.38 -3.26
CA GLN A 45 -6.17 -2.44 -3.97
C GLN A 45 -5.12 -3.13 -3.11
N MET A 46 -4.43 -4.12 -3.66
CA MET A 46 -3.31 -4.82 -3.03
C MET A 46 -2.07 -4.63 -3.89
N VAL A 47 -1.04 -4.02 -3.31
CA VAL A 47 0.23 -3.80 -4.01
C VAL A 47 0.99 -5.12 -4.11
N VAL A 48 1.36 -5.48 -5.33
CA VAL A 48 2.21 -6.63 -5.63
C VAL A 48 3.61 -6.10 -5.88
N ALA A 49 4.54 -6.49 -5.01
CA ALA A 49 5.94 -6.14 -5.13
C ALA A 49 6.76 -7.30 -5.70
N GLU A 50 7.78 -6.98 -6.48
CA GLU A 50 8.74 -7.93 -7.01
C GLU A 50 10.18 -7.53 -6.65
N SER A 51 11.04 -8.54 -6.52
CA SER A 51 12.46 -8.29 -6.26
C SER A 51 13.13 -7.80 -7.54
N ASP A 52 13.86 -6.70 -7.44
CA ASP A 52 14.76 -6.27 -8.50
C ASP A 52 16.04 -7.15 -8.44
N PRO A 53 16.51 -7.71 -9.58
CA PRO A 53 17.78 -8.43 -9.66
C PRO A 53 19.00 -7.66 -9.11
N ASN A 54 18.94 -6.33 -9.07
CA ASN A 54 19.97 -5.45 -8.54
C ASN A 54 19.88 -5.23 -7.01
N GLY A 55 18.98 -5.94 -6.31
CA GLY A 55 18.87 -5.95 -4.85
C GLY A 55 17.80 -5.04 -4.27
N GLY A 56 17.04 -4.35 -5.12
CA GLY A 56 15.92 -3.47 -4.75
C GLY A 56 14.56 -4.17 -4.82
N VAL A 57 13.50 -3.35 -4.84
CA VAL A 57 12.11 -3.81 -4.96
C VAL A 57 11.39 -2.91 -5.96
N ASP A 58 10.57 -3.49 -6.82
CA ASP A 58 9.68 -2.75 -7.71
C ASP A 58 8.22 -3.14 -7.46
N VAL A 59 7.30 -2.30 -7.92
CA VAL A 59 5.86 -2.57 -7.87
C VAL A 59 5.45 -3.21 -9.18
N ALA A 60 5.34 -4.54 -9.17
CA ALA A 60 4.90 -5.33 -10.32
C ALA A 60 3.46 -5.01 -10.75
N GLY A 61 2.62 -4.57 -9.81
CA GLY A 61 1.27 -4.11 -10.11
C GLY A 61 0.38 -3.96 -8.89
N VAL A 62 -0.90 -3.74 -9.16
CA VAL A 62 -1.95 -3.65 -8.15
C VAL A 62 -3.01 -4.69 -8.44
N ALA A 63 -3.12 -5.69 -7.57
CA ALA A 63 -4.24 -6.62 -7.59
C ALA A 63 -5.47 -5.98 -6.95
N VAL A 64 -6.67 -6.37 -7.39
CA VAL A 64 -7.93 -5.86 -6.85
C VAL A 64 -8.81 -6.99 -6.34
N THR A 65 -9.62 -6.73 -5.32
CA THR A 65 -10.57 -7.71 -4.78
C THR A 65 -11.76 -7.94 -5.72
N ASP A 66 -12.58 -8.93 -5.39
CA ASP A 66 -13.77 -9.29 -6.14
C ASP A 66 -14.72 -8.09 -6.36
N PRO A 67 -15.17 -7.82 -7.60
CA PRO A 67 -16.16 -6.78 -7.89
C PRO A 67 -17.55 -7.05 -7.30
N GLU A 68 -17.90 -8.29 -6.96
CA GLU A 68 -19.18 -8.63 -6.34
C GLU A 68 -19.23 -8.26 -4.85
N GLY A 69 -18.08 -8.11 -4.19
CA GLY A 69 -18.00 -7.74 -2.78
C GLY A 69 -18.67 -8.76 -1.84
N THR A 70 -19.15 -8.27 -0.70
CA THR A 70 -19.88 -9.07 0.30
C THR A 70 -21.30 -8.53 0.46
N LEU A 71 -22.30 -9.41 0.42
CA LEU A 71 -23.68 -9.06 0.73
C LEU A 71 -23.87 -8.96 2.25
N VAL A 72 -24.36 -7.82 2.71
CA VAL A 72 -24.64 -7.55 4.12
C VAL A 72 -26.14 -7.24 4.25
N TYR A 73 -26.81 -7.92 5.16
CA TYR A 73 -28.22 -7.66 5.43
C TYR A 73 -28.36 -6.36 6.24
N ASN A 74 -28.96 -5.33 5.63
CA ASN A 74 -29.25 -4.06 6.26
C ASN A 74 -30.53 -3.43 5.66
N PRO A 75 -31.72 -3.88 6.09
CA PRO A 75 -33.00 -3.48 5.51
C PRO A 75 -33.36 -2.01 5.78
N GLU A 76 -32.72 -1.36 6.75
CA GLU A 76 -32.93 0.07 7.05
C GLU A 76 -32.09 0.99 6.16
N HIS A 77 -31.20 0.44 5.33
CA HIS A 77 -30.31 1.22 4.49
C HIS A 77 -31.04 1.75 3.23
N PRO A 78 -30.89 3.03 2.84
CA PRO A 78 -31.58 3.60 1.67
C PRO A 78 -31.22 2.93 0.33
N LEU A 79 -30.06 2.27 0.27
CA LEU A 79 -29.56 1.54 -0.91
C LEU A 79 -29.80 0.03 -0.82
N ALA A 80 -30.60 -0.44 0.14
CA ALA A 80 -30.95 -1.84 0.26
C ALA A 80 -31.87 -2.27 -0.89
N ASP A 81 -31.70 -3.51 -1.35
CA ASP A 81 -32.59 -4.11 -2.34
C ASP A 81 -33.93 -4.54 -1.72
N ALA A 82 -34.80 -5.12 -2.56
CA ALA A 82 -36.13 -5.58 -2.14
C ALA A 82 -36.08 -6.65 -1.04
N GLU A 83 -34.96 -7.34 -0.88
CA GLU A 83 -34.73 -8.37 0.14
C GLU A 83 -34.01 -7.81 1.39
N GLY A 84 -33.64 -6.52 1.39
CA GLY A 84 -32.98 -5.84 2.50
C GLY A 84 -31.46 -5.98 2.52
N TYR A 85 -30.84 -6.41 1.42
CA TYR A 85 -29.40 -6.58 1.31
C TYR A 85 -28.73 -5.36 0.68
N VAL A 86 -27.50 -5.11 1.12
CA VAL A 86 -26.60 -4.13 0.52
C VAL A 86 -25.27 -4.78 0.17
N ARG A 87 -24.57 -4.20 -0.81
CA ARG A 87 -23.27 -4.68 -1.22
C ARG A 87 -22.17 -3.85 -0.58
N ALA A 88 -21.31 -4.51 0.19
CA ALA A 88 -20.16 -3.93 0.87
C ALA A 88 -18.85 -4.41 0.21
N PRO A 89 -17.74 -3.68 0.37
CA PRO A 89 -16.43 -4.09 -0.13
C PRO A 89 -15.97 -5.40 0.52
N ALA A 90 -15.41 -6.32 -0.26
CA ALA A 90 -14.84 -7.57 0.24
C ALA A 90 -13.44 -7.34 0.87
N MET A 91 -13.38 -6.68 2.02
CA MET A 91 -12.13 -6.45 2.75
C MET A 91 -12.34 -6.45 4.28
N ASP A 92 -11.28 -6.76 5.02
CA ASP A 92 -11.26 -6.69 6.48
C ASP A 92 -10.50 -5.43 6.94
N MET A 93 -11.20 -4.54 7.63
CA MET A 93 -10.63 -3.29 8.15
C MET A 93 -9.47 -3.54 9.14
N SER A 94 -9.57 -4.56 9.98
CA SER A 94 -8.51 -4.92 10.95
C SER A 94 -7.24 -5.32 10.22
N LYS A 95 -7.37 -6.04 9.10
CA LYS A 95 -6.26 -6.39 8.23
C LYS A 95 -5.67 -5.15 7.56
N GLN A 96 -6.50 -4.26 7.00
CA GLN A 96 -6.04 -3.02 6.37
C GLN A 96 -5.27 -2.11 7.34
N MET A 97 -5.75 -1.98 8.58
CA MET A 97 -5.05 -1.19 9.61
C MET A 97 -3.73 -1.84 10.04
N THR A 98 -3.68 -3.16 10.13
CA THR A 98 -2.43 -3.89 10.42
C THR A 98 -1.41 -3.67 9.31
N GLU A 99 -1.83 -3.82 8.06
CA GLU A 99 -0.99 -3.56 6.88
C GLU A 99 -0.54 -2.09 6.83
N LEU A 100 -1.38 -1.14 7.23
CA LEU A 100 -1.02 0.27 7.30
C LEU A 100 0.12 0.52 8.28
N VAL A 101 0.05 -0.08 9.48
CA VAL A 101 1.13 0.02 10.46
C VAL A 101 2.42 -0.59 9.88
N MET A 102 2.34 -1.75 9.23
CA MET A 102 3.50 -2.39 8.61
C MET A 102 4.11 -1.51 7.50
N ALA A 103 3.28 -0.94 6.62
CA ALA A 103 3.72 -0.06 5.55
C ALA A 103 4.34 1.23 6.09
N GLN A 104 3.79 1.82 7.15
CA GLN A 104 4.34 3.00 7.81
C GLN A 104 5.72 2.71 8.42
N ARG A 105 5.87 1.57 9.12
CA ARG A 105 7.15 1.15 9.70
C ARG A 105 8.18 0.84 8.62
N GLY A 106 7.77 0.20 7.53
CA GLY A 106 8.61 -0.04 6.36
C GLY A 106 9.10 1.26 5.73
N PHE A 107 8.18 2.20 5.47
CA PHE A 107 8.52 3.53 4.93
C PHE A 107 9.51 4.28 5.83
N GLN A 108 9.28 4.29 7.15
CA GLN A 108 10.19 4.89 8.13
C GLN A 108 11.57 4.23 8.11
N ALA A 109 11.63 2.91 8.02
CA ALA A 109 12.89 2.17 7.93
C ALA A 109 13.66 2.51 6.64
N SER A 110 13.00 2.47 5.48
CA SER A 110 13.63 2.83 4.19
C SER A 110 14.07 4.30 4.15
N ALA A 111 13.32 5.21 4.78
CA ALA A 111 13.72 6.62 4.94
C ALA A 111 15.00 6.75 5.76
N GLN A 112 15.08 6.02 6.87
CA GLN A 112 16.26 6.03 7.75
C GLN A 112 17.50 5.45 7.06
N VAL A 113 17.35 4.38 6.28
CA VAL A 113 18.45 3.82 5.47
C VAL A 113 18.90 4.81 4.39
N THR A 114 17.96 5.46 3.71
CA THR A 114 18.27 6.48 2.69
C THR A 114 19.08 7.62 3.29
N LYS A 115 18.67 8.13 4.46
CA LYS A 115 19.40 9.17 5.18
C LYS A 115 20.82 8.73 5.56
N TYR A 116 20.94 7.53 6.11
CA TYR A 116 22.25 6.97 6.47
C TYR A 116 23.20 6.84 5.26
N ALA A 117 22.67 6.41 4.11
CA ALA A 117 23.44 6.31 2.88
C ALA A 117 23.89 7.69 2.36
N GLN A 118 23.03 8.71 2.44
CA GLN A 118 23.39 10.10 2.10
C GLN A 118 24.49 10.65 3.02
N ASP A 119 24.37 10.44 4.33
CA ASP A 119 25.35 10.91 5.32
C ASP A 119 26.73 10.26 5.07
N THR A 120 26.75 8.95 4.81
CA THR A 120 27.97 8.20 4.48
C THR A 120 28.62 8.71 3.19
N TYR A 121 27.82 8.98 2.17
CA TYR A 121 28.32 9.49 0.90
C TYR A 121 28.91 10.90 1.03
N SER A 122 28.22 11.80 1.76
CA SER A 122 28.73 13.15 2.00
C SER A 122 30.07 13.13 2.74
N SER A 123 30.22 12.23 3.72
CA SER A 123 31.47 12.02 4.44
C SER A 123 32.60 11.52 3.52
N ALA A 124 32.29 10.60 2.60
CA ALA A 124 33.26 10.09 1.63
C ALA A 124 33.75 11.18 0.65
N ILE A 125 32.86 12.06 0.17
CA ILE A 125 33.24 13.20 -0.67
C ILE A 125 34.17 14.15 0.09
N GLN A 126 33.86 14.46 1.35
CA GLN A 126 34.70 15.35 2.17
C GLN A 126 36.11 14.82 2.41
N ILE A 127 36.28 13.50 2.47
CA ILE A 127 37.60 12.85 2.59
C ILE A 127 38.41 13.01 1.29
N GLY A 128 37.78 12.86 0.12
CA GLY A 128 38.44 12.99 -1.18
C GLY A 128 38.70 14.44 -1.62
N ALA A 129 38.12 15.43 -0.94
CA ALA A 129 38.29 16.84 -1.22
C ALA A 129 39.51 17.49 -0.51
N ARG A 130 40.36 16.68 0.14
CA ARG A 130 41.64 17.11 0.74
C ARG A 130 42.83 16.65 -0.08
#